data_AF-A0A7J4LP65-F1
#
_entry.id   AF-A0A7J4LP65-F1
#
_cell.length_a   1.000
_cell.length_b   1.000
_cell.length_c   1.000
_cell.angle_alpha   90.00
_cell.angle_beta   90.00
_cell.angle_gamma   90.00
#
_symmetry.space_group_name_H-M   'P 1'
#
loop_
_entity.id
_entity.type
_entity.pdbx_description
1 polymer ?
#
loop_
_entity_poly.entity_id
_entity_poly.type
_entity_poly.pdbx_seq_one_letter_code
_entity_poly.pdbx_strand_id
1 'polypeptide(L)'
;MQTVRLVKEMGYERIYCTCGMAVLPRDPSPDLTMKIKKVAREAGAQFLLNDISVHPEFRDMYGIKSLPAVVVGEKAYPPDEELIRKALRDAG
;
A
#
# COMPACT_ATOMS: atom_id res chain seq x y z
N MET A 1 -14.51 -9.43 7.02
CA MET A 1 -13.88 -8.09 7.10
C MET A 1 -13.05 -7.90 5.85
N GLN A 2 -13.32 -6.86 5.06
CA GLN A 2 -12.59 -6.62 3.81
C GLN A 2 -11.17 -6.09 4.09
N THR A 3 -10.23 -6.36 3.20
CA THR A 3 -8.84 -5.88 3.29
C THR A 3 -8.51 -5.01 2.08
N VAL A 4 -7.96 -3.83 2.35
CA VAL A 4 -7.41 -2.89 1.37
C VAL A 4 -5.90 -2.92 1.48
N ARG A 5 -5.20 -3.24 0.39
CA ARG A 5 -3.73 -3.24 0.36
C ARG A 5 -3.23 -2.10 -0.50
N LEU A 6 -2.43 -1.20 0.05
CA LEU A 6 -1.64 -0.26 -0.76
C LEU A 6 -0.33 -0.94 -1.11
N VAL A 7 -0.10 -1.16 -2.40
CA VAL A 7 1.10 -1.78 -2.94
C VAL A 7 1.97 -0.70 -3.57
N LYS A 8 3.21 -0.54 -3.07
CA LYS A 8 4.13 0.49 -3.57
C LYS A 8 5.58 0.17 -3.27
N GLU A 9 6.48 0.96 -3.84
CA GLU A 9 7.90 0.94 -3.49
C GLU A 9 8.15 1.79 -2.24
N MET A 10 8.88 1.24 -1.29
CA MET A 10 9.38 1.95 -0.13
C MET A 10 10.86 2.31 -0.31
N GLY A 11 11.26 3.45 0.23
CA GLY A 11 12.67 3.80 0.39
C GLY A 11 13.25 3.17 1.65
N TYR A 12 14.57 2.99 1.68
CA TYR A 12 15.27 2.53 2.87
C TYR A 12 16.53 3.35 3.09
N GLU A 13 16.66 3.92 4.28
CA GLU A 13 17.82 4.70 4.68
C GLU A 13 18.70 3.88 5.61
N ARG A 14 20.02 3.89 5.34
CA ARG A 14 21.00 3.20 6.17
C ARG A 14 21.75 4.22 7.00
N ILE A 15 21.67 4.07 8.32
CA ILE A 15 22.40 4.91 9.28
C ILE A 15 23.49 4.06 9.91
N TYR A 16 24.74 4.48 9.73
CA TYR A 16 25.89 3.86 10.38
C TYR A 16 26.16 4.56 11.70
N CYS A 17 26.26 3.78 12.77
CA CYS A 17 26.55 4.24 14.11
C CYS A 17 27.70 3.43 14.71
N THR A 18 28.25 3.89 15.83
CA THR A 18 29.36 3.21 16.51
C THR A 18 29.02 1.77 16.94
N CYS A 19 27.74 1.42 17.10
CA CYS A 19 27.27 0.09 17.44
C CYS A 19 26.86 -0.79 16.24
N GLY A 20 26.91 -0.28 15.00
CA GLY A 20 26.55 -1.05 13.80
C GLY A 20 25.81 -0.25 12.74
N MET A 21 24.81 -0.88 12.10
CA MET A 21 24.02 -0.29 11.03
C MET A 21 22.52 -0.46 11.32
N ALA A 22 21.78 0.63 11.30
CA ALA A 22 20.33 0.63 11.33
C ALA A 22 19.78 0.85 9.91
N VAL A 23 18.69 0.14 9.57
CA VAL A 23 17.96 0.32 8.31
C VAL A 23 16.56 0.82 8.63
N LEU A 24 16.23 2.03 8.19
CA LEU A 24 14.96 2.67 8.45
C LEU A 24 14.10 2.68 7.18
N PRO A 25 12.86 2.15 7.21
CA PRO A 25 11.95 2.30 6.10
C PRO A 25 11.50 3.76 5.97
N ARG A 26 11.45 4.24 4.74
CA ARG A 26 11.01 5.59 4.36
C ARG A 26 9.88 5.49 3.36
N ASP A 27 8.73 6.03 3.73
CA ASP A 27 7.61 6.14 2.82
C ASP A 27 7.85 7.31 1.84
N PRO A 28 7.96 7.08 0.51
CA PRO A 28 8.12 8.16 -0.47
C PRO A 28 6.83 8.96 -0.74
N SER A 29 5.68 8.43 -0.33
CA SER A 29 4.34 9.02 -0.55
C SER A 29 3.46 8.89 0.71
N PRO A 30 3.84 9.52 1.84
CA PRO A 30 3.14 9.38 3.11
C PRO A 30 1.69 9.92 3.05
N ASP A 31 1.46 11.01 2.31
CA ASP A 31 0.13 11.58 2.12
C ASP A 31 -0.82 10.59 1.43
N LEU A 32 -0.31 9.85 0.44
CA LEU A 32 -1.07 8.80 -0.23
C LEU A 32 -1.43 7.67 0.74
N THR A 33 -0.46 7.20 1.54
CA THR A 33 -0.72 6.17 2.56
C THR A 33 -1.81 6.60 3.51
N MET A 34 -1.72 7.84 4.02
CA MET A 34 -2.70 8.38 4.94
C MET A 34 -4.09 8.51 4.29
N LYS A 35 -4.14 8.93 3.04
CA LYS A 35 -5.38 9.04 2.25
C LYS A 35 -6.06 7.68 2.09
N ILE A 36 -5.35 6.67 1.62
CA ILE A 36 -5.92 5.33 1.41
C ILE A 36 -6.28 4.66 2.74
N LYS A 37 -5.45 4.82 3.78
CA LYS A 37 -5.74 4.33 5.12
C LYS A 37 -7.02 4.95 5.70
N LYS A 38 -7.26 6.24 5.47
CA LYS A 38 -8.49 6.93 5.87
C LYS A 38 -9.70 6.33 5.15
N VAL A 39 -9.62 6.17 3.83
CA VAL A 39 -10.70 5.56 3.02
C VAL A 39 -11.04 4.14 3.49
N ALA A 40 -10.03 3.30 3.73
CA ALA A 40 -10.22 1.94 4.23
C ALA A 40 -10.90 1.94 5.60
N ARG A 41 -10.47 2.82 6.53
CA ARG A 41 -11.05 2.94 7.86
C ARG A 41 -12.51 3.38 7.82
N GLU A 42 -12.86 4.35 6.98
CA GLU A 42 -14.23 4.83 6.82
C GLU A 42 -15.17 3.73 6.28
N ALA A 43 -14.64 2.80 5.47
CA ALA A 43 -15.37 1.64 4.97
C ALA A 43 -15.38 0.44 5.93
N GLY A 44 -14.78 0.56 7.13
CA GLY A 44 -14.66 -0.56 8.08
C GLY A 44 -13.73 -1.68 7.58
N ALA A 45 -12.83 -1.39 6.65
CA ALA A 45 -11.88 -2.34 6.09
C ALA A 45 -10.52 -2.28 6.80
N GLN A 46 -9.81 -3.41 6.82
CA GLN A 46 -8.43 -3.48 7.28
C GLN A 46 -7.49 -2.90 6.23
N PHE A 47 -6.60 -1.98 6.64
CA PHE A 47 -5.57 -1.42 5.77
C PHE A 47 -4.25 -2.17 5.94
N LEU A 48 -3.62 -2.55 4.83
CA LEU A 48 -2.26 -3.11 4.77
C LEU A 48 -1.41 -2.30 3.79
N LEU A 49 -0.12 -2.18 4.09
CA LEU A 49 0.88 -1.63 3.19
C LEU A 49 1.82 -2.76 2.78
N ASN A 50 1.94 -2.98 1.47
CA ASN A 50 2.77 -4.01 0.88
C ASN A 50 3.90 -3.33 0.10
N ASP A 51 5.12 -3.53 0.58
CA ASP A 51 6.31 -3.01 -0.08
C ASP A 51 6.83 -4.00 -1.12
N ILE A 52 6.86 -3.58 -2.38
CA ILE A 52 7.37 -4.39 -3.48
C ILE A 52 8.90 -4.36 -3.59
N SER A 53 9.57 -3.45 -2.89
CA SER A 53 11.04 -3.44 -2.80
C SER A 53 11.57 -4.62 -1.98
N VAL A 54 10.78 -5.12 -1.03
CA VAL A 54 11.07 -6.36 -0.27
C VAL A 54 10.32 -7.57 -0.84
N HIS A 55 9.06 -7.39 -1.26
CA HIS A 55 8.18 -8.45 -1.74
C HIS A 55 7.67 -8.20 -3.18
N PRO A 56 8.54 -8.35 -4.19
CA PRO A 56 8.19 -8.08 -5.59
C PRO A 56 7.05 -8.98 -6.11
N GLU A 57 6.84 -10.15 -5.51
CA GLU A 57 5.80 -11.10 -5.86
C GLU A 57 4.38 -10.52 -5.78
N PHE A 58 4.15 -9.47 -4.98
CA PHE A 58 2.84 -8.80 -4.93
C PHE A 58 2.45 -8.14 -6.24
N ARG A 59 3.42 -7.77 -7.08
CA ARG A 59 3.14 -7.22 -8.41
C ARG A 59 2.45 -8.25 -9.30
N ASP A 60 3.00 -9.45 -9.35
CA ASP A 60 2.50 -10.54 -10.20
C ASP A 60 1.23 -11.15 -9.62
N MET A 61 1.19 -11.36 -8.30
CA MET A 61 0.05 -11.91 -7.58
C MET A 61 -1.25 -11.13 -7.82
N TYR A 62 -1.16 -9.81 -7.96
CA TYR A 62 -2.31 -8.92 -8.16
C TYR A 62 -2.38 -8.32 -9.57
N GLY A 63 -1.54 -8.76 -10.51
CA GLY A 63 -1.53 -8.26 -11.89
C GLY A 63 -1.29 -6.74 -12.00
N ILE A 64 -0.44 -6.18 -11.15
CA ILE A 64 -0.23 -4.72 -11.05
C ILE A 64 0.63 -4.22 -12.22
N LYS A 65 0.02 -3.41 -13.08
CA LYS A 65 0.70 -2.81 -14.25
C LYS A 65 1.57 -1.60 -13.88
N SER A 66 1.14 -0.80 -12.92
CA SER A 66 1.79 0.45 -12.50
C SER A 66 1.68 0.64 -10.99
N LEU A 67 2.74 1.19 -10.38
CA LEU A 67 2.78 1.53 -8.96
C LEU A 67 2.69 3.05 -8.75
N PRO A 68 2.22 3.51 -7.57
CA PRO A 68 1.59 2.72 -6.52
C PRO A 68 0.19 2.23 -6.95
N ALA A 69 -0.30 1.13 -6.38
CA ALA A 69 -1.60 0.56 -6.68
C ALA A 69 -2.35 0.17 -5.40
N VAL A 70 -3.69 0.14 -5.46
CA VAL A 70 -4.52 -0.28 -4.34
C VAL A 70 -5.28 -1.54 -4.70
N VAL A 71 -5.14 -2.58 -3.89
CA VAL A 71 -5.83 -3.86 -4.09
C VAL A 71 -7.01 -3.94 -3.13
N VAL A 72 -8.19 -4.17 -3.68
CA VAL A 72 -9.43 -4.44 -2.95
C VAL A 72 -9.91 -5.83 -3.37
N GLY A 73 -9.93 -6.77 -2.43
CA GLY A 73 -10.14 -8.19 -2.75
C GLY A 73 -8.99 -8.73 -3.60
N GLU A 74 -9.29 -9.16 -4.83
CA GLU A 74 -8.33 -9.69 -5.82
C GLU A 74 -8.05 -8.72 -6.98
N LYS A 75 -8.67 -7.52 -6.96
CA LYS A 75 -8.56 -6.54 -8.04
C LYS A 75 -7.63 -5.40 -7.66
N ALA A 76 -6.72 -5.05 -8.56
CA ALA A 76 -5.86 -3.89 -8.45
C ALA A 76 -6.51 -2.66 -9.11
N TYR A 77 -6.43 -1.54 -8.41
CA TYR A 77 -6.94 -0.24 -8.81
C TYR A 77 -5.82 0.81 -8.77
N PRO A 78 -5.91 1.86 -9.60
CA PRO A 78 -5.07 3.03 -9.39
C PRO A 78 -5.32 3.66 -8.01
N PRO A 79 -4.37 4.43 -7.48
CA PRO A 79 -4.40 5.02 -6.14
C PRO A 79 -5.32 6.25 -6.09
N ASP A 80 -6.55 6.11 -6.58
CA ASP A 80 -7.57 7.15 -6.66
C ASP A 80 -8.66 6.92 -5.60
N GLU A 81 -8.96 7.96 -4.84
CA GLU A 81 -9.87 7.85 -3.70
C GLU A 81 -11.31 7.53 -4.10
N GLU A 82 -11.82 8.14 -5.17
CA GLU A 82 -13.19 7.92 -5.61
C GLU A 82 -13.38 6.50 -6.14
N LEU A 83 -12.41 6.01 -6.92
CA LEU A 83 -12.40 4.64 -7.42
C LEU A 83 -12.31 3.61 -6.29
N ILE A 84 -11.47 3.84 -5.29
CA ILE A 84 -11.32 2.92 -4.16
C ILE A 84 -12.58 2.91 -3.29
N ARG A 85 -13.16 4.09 -3.03
CA ARG A 85 -14.45 4.19 -2.31
C ARG A 85 -15.55 3.43 -3.04
N LYS A 86 -15.62 3.56 -4.36
CA LYS A 86 -16.57 2.82 -5.19
C LYS A 86 -16.32 1.33 -5.12
N ALA A 87 -15.08 0.88 -5.30
CA ALA A 87 -14.71 -0.52 -5.23
C ALA A 87 -15.05 -1.16 -3.88
N LEU A 88 -14.85 -0.43 -2.77
CA LEU A 88 -15.22 -0.88 -1.43
C LEU A 88 -16.73 -1.00 -1.21
N ARG A 89 -17.52 -0.12 -1.84
CA ARG A 89 -18.99 -0.21 -1.82
C ARG A 89 -19.50 -1.39 -2.65
N ASP A 90 -18.92 -1.61 -3.82
CA ASP A 90 -19.33 -2.69 -4.73
C ASP A 90 -18.92 -4.08 -4.19
N ALA A 91 -17.93 -4.14 -3.31
CA ALA A 91 -17.44 -5.37 -2.69
C ALA A 91 -18.13 -5.72 -1.35
N GLY A 92 -18.91 -4.79 -0.77
CA GLY A 92 -19.59 -4.93 0.51
C GLY A 92 -21.07 -5.28 0.36
#